data_AF-Q0QM99-F1
#
_entry.id   AF-Q0QM99-F1
#
_cell.length_a   1.000
_cell.length_b   1.000
_cell.length_c   1.000
_cell.angle_alpha   90.00
_cell.angle_beta   90.00
_cell.angle_gamma   90.00
#
_symmetry.space_group_name_H-M   'P 1'
#
loop_
_entity.id
_entity.type
_entity.pdbx_description
1 polymer ?
#
loop_
_entity_poly.entity_id
_entity_poly.type
_entity_poly.pdbx_seq_one_letter_code
_entity_poly.pdbx_strand_id
1 'polypeptide(L)'
;MMTTLILLLLSTAAKFLVAEVSQSPEKWIGRCEPTNAVVIMNQALTEGKTDAEGFATVVEARSFDGSKACIDFIREASMNMREGYPKTFQSLWMD
;
A
#
# COMPACT_ATOMS: atom_id res chain seq x y z
N MET A 1 45.15 21.18 13.55
CA MET A 1 43.95 21.22 14.43
C MET A 1 42.67 21.66 13.71
N MET A 2 42.71 22.18 12.46
CA MET A 2 41.50 22.58 11.72
C MET A 2 40.80 21.45 10.94
N THR A 3 41.51 20.38 10.58
CA THR A 3 40.97 19.29 9.75
C THR A 3 40.06 18.32 10.51
N THR A 4 40.29 18.12 11.81
CA THR A 4 39.45 17.27 12.67
C THR A 4 38.08 17.89 12.97
N LEU A 5 37.98 19.23 13.02
CA LEU A 5 36.72 19.93 13.28
C LEU A 5 35.73 19.80 12.11
N ILE A 6 36.25 19.78 10.87
CA ILE A 6 35.44 19.68 9.64
C ILE A 6 34.80 18.29 9.52
N LEU A 7 35.53 17.22 9.86
CA LEU A 7 35.00 15.84 9.84
C LEU A 7 33.92 15.59 10.89
N LEU A 8 33.98 16.27 12.04
CA LEU A 8 32.94 16.23 13.08
C LEU A 8 31.65 16.97 12.67
N LEU A 9 31.76 17.99 11.83
CA LEU A 9 30.61 18.76 11.32
C LEU A 9 29.87 18.04 10.17
N LEU A 10 30.58 17.25 9.36
CA LEU A 10 29.92 16.43 8.32
C LEU A 10 29.16 15.23 8.91
N SER A 11 29.60 14.69 10.04
CA SER A 11 28.97 13.52 10.68
C SER A 11 27.66 13.84 11.41
N THR A 12 27.39 15.12 11.74
CA THR A 12 26.11 15.55 12.30
C THR A 12 25.04 15.80 11.23
N ALA A 13 25.43 16.26 10.03
CA ALA A 13 24.49 16.48 8.92
C ALA A 13 23.91 15.16 8.38
N ALA A 14 24.68 14.08 8.37
CA ALA A 14 24.22 12.76 7.92
C ALA A 14 23.12 12.14 8.82
N LYS A 15 23.00 12.58 10.07
CA LYS A 15 21.96 12.08 11.00
C LYS A 15 20.61 12.79 10.87
N PHE A 16 20.54 13.90 10.14
CA PHE A 16 19.29 14.67 9.97
C PHE A 16 18.51 14.30 8.70
N LEU A 17 19.09 13.49 7.79
CA LEU A 17 18.42 13.12 6.53
C LEU A 17 17.72 11.76 6.56
N VAL A 18 17.82 11.01 7.66
CA VAL A 18 17.01 9.79 7.90
C VAL A 18 15.97 10.07 8.98
N ALA A 19 15.23 11.16 8.79
CA ALA A 19 13.90 11.31 9.34
C ALA A 19 12.90 11.08 8.20
N GLU A 20 13.02 9.95 7.50
CA GLU A 20 11.92 9.43 6.71
C GLU A 20 10.83 9.07 7.70
N VAL A 21 9.92 10.03 7.88
CA VAL A 21 8.48 9.88 8.11
C VAL A 21 8.05 8.42 8.31
N SER A 22 8.42 7.84 9.44
CA SER A 22 7.70 6.73 10.04
C SER A 22 6.46 7.37 10.67
N GLN A 23 5.52 7.77 9.80
CA GLN A 23 4.17 8.10 10.25
C GLN A 23 3.71 6.94 11.12
N SER A 24 3.51 7.24 12.41
CA SER A 24 3.17 6.28 13.45
C SER A 24 2.17 5.24 12.92
N PRO A 25 2.37 3.94 13.22
CA PRO A 25 1.46 2.86 12.81
C PRO A 25 -0.03 3.15 13.10
N GLU A 26 -0.32 4.00 14.10
CA GLU A 26 -1.67 4.42 14.49
C GLU A 26 -2.48 5.11 13.39
N LYS A 27 -1.86 5.78 12.40
CA LYS A 27 -2.63 6.60 11.43
C LYS A 27 -3.44 5.79 10.41
N TRP A 28 -3.22 4.48 10.32
CA TRP A 28 -3.73 3.64 9.22
C TRP A 28 -4.78 2.63 9.63
N ILE A 29 -4.94 2.38 10.93
CA ILE A 29 -5.99 1.49 11.45
C ILE A 29 -7.35 2.10 11.09
N GLY A 30 -8.20 1.35 10.39
CA GLY A 30 -9.52 1.77 9.92
C GLY A 30 -9.55 2.36 8.50
N ARG A 31 -8.41 2.50 7.81
CA ARG A 31 -8.37 3.05 6.45
C ARG A 31 -8.83 2.01 5.42
N CYS A 32 -9.87 2.36 4.67
CA CYS A 32 -10.37 1.56 3.56
C CYS A 32 -10.67 2.45 2.35
N GLU A 33 -9.98 2.23 1.25
CA GLU A 33 -10.23 2.87 -0.05
C GLU A 33 -10.61 1.81 -1.09
N PRO A 34 -11.87 1.35 -1.11
CA PRO A 34 -12.30 0.19 -1.90
C PRO A 34 -12.00 0.33 -3.39
N THR A 35 -12.31 1.49 -3.97
CA THR A 35 -12.07 1.76 -5.39
C THR A 35 -10.59 1.66 -5.73
N ASN A 36 -9.71 2.26 -4.93
CA ASN A 36 -8.27 2.25 -5.18
C ASN A 36 -7.70 0.83 -4.99
N ALA A 37 -8.18 0.11 -3.98
CA ALA A 37 -7.86 -1.29 -3.77
C ALA A 37 -8.22 -2.17 -4.97
N VAL A 38 -9.38 -1.95 -5.60
CA VAL A 38 -9.78 -2.65 -6.84
C VAL A 38 -8.79 -2.36 -7.97
N VAL A 39 -8.38 -1.10 -8.17
CA VAL A 39 -7.41 -0.75 -9.22
C VAL A 39 -6.07 -1.46 -9.01
N ILE A 40 -5.54 -1.39 -7.80
CA ILE A 40 -4.23 -1.96 -7.45
C ILE A 40 -4.26 -3.49 -7.55
N MET A 41 -5.29 -4.12 -7.00
CA MET A 41 -5.50 -5.56 -7.10
C MET A 41 -5.58 -6.00 -8.56
N ASN A 42 -6.29 -5.25 -9.41
CA ASN A 42 -6.50 -5.64 -10.80
C ASN A 42 -5.19 -5.58 -11.59
N GLN A 43 -4.36 -4.57 -11.32
CA GLN A 43 -3.03 -4.47 -11.91
C GLN A 43 -2.16 -5.66 -11.48
N ALA A 44 -2.12 -5.97 -10.18
CA ALA A 44 -1.34 -7.10 -9.65
C ALA A 44 -1.75 -8.44 -10.29
N LEU A 45 -3.06 -8.71 -10.37
CA LEU A 45 -3.59 -9.94 -11.00
C LEU A 45 -3.32 -9.98 -12.51
N THR A 46 -3.35 -8.82 -13.18
CA THR A 46 -2.99 -8.71 -14.61
C THR A 46 -1.51 -9.05 -14.85
N GLU A 47 -0.64 -8.74 -13.89
CA GLU A 47 0.78 -9.11 -13.89
C GLU A 47 1.04 -10.58 -13.53
N GLY A 48 -0.01 -11.37 -13.27
CA GLY A 48 0.08 -12.80 -12.96
C GLY A 48 0.35 -13.12 -11.49
N LYS A 49 0.22 -12.14 -10.59
CA LYS A 49 0.27 -12.38 -9.14
C LYS A 49 -0.95 -13.18 -8.68
N THR A 50 -0.78 -13.92 -7.59
CA THR A 50 -1.87 -14.59 -6.88
C THR A 50 -2.74 -13.60 -6.10
N ASP A 51 -3.92 -14.02 -5.65
CA ASP A 51 -4.79 -13.19 -4.82
C ASP A 51 -4.09 -12.70 -3.55
N ALA A 52 -3.34 -13.58 -2.89
CA ALA A 52 -2.62 -13.24 -1.67
C ALA A 52 -1.58 -12.13 -1.91
N GLU A 53 -0.83 -12.22 -3.01
CA GLU A 53 0.15 -11.21 -3.42
C GLU A 53 -0.51 -9.91 -3.89
N GLY A 54 -1.67 -10.00 -4.54
CA GLY A 54 -2.49 -8.86 -4.90
C GLY A 54 -2.95 -8.09 -3.66
N PHE A 55 -3.54 -8.78 -2.68
CA PHE A 55 -3.94 -8.16 -1.41
C PHE A 55 -2.76 -7.59 -0.64
N ALA A 56 -1.61 -8.27 -0.64
CA ALA A 56 -0.39 -7.72 -0.06
C ALA A 56 0.01 -6.39 -0.73
N THR A 57 -0.10 -6.28 -2.05
CA THR A 57 0.16 -5.05 -2.81
C THR A 57 -0.82 -3.93 -2.41
N VAL A 58 -2.10 -4.26 -2.19
CA VAL A 58 -3.12 -3.30 -1.72
C VAL A 58 -2.80 -2.77 -0.31
N VAL A 59 -2.36 -3.65 0.60
CA VAL A 59 -1.93 -3.29 1.96
C VAL A 59 -0.68 -2.40 1.92
N GLU A 60 0.32 -2.79 1.11
CA GLU A 60 1.56 -2.01 0.95
C GLU A 60 1.27 -0.60 0.40
N ALA A 61 0.33 -0.49 -0.53
CA ALA A 61 -0.17 0.77 -1.07
C ALA A 61 -1.06 1.57 -0.10
N ARG A 62 -1.27 1.08 1.13
CA ARG A 62 -2.05 1.74 2.21
C ARG A 62 -3.48 2.11 1.81
N SER A 63 -4.05 1.35 0.88
CA SER A 63 -5.46 1.47 0.47
C SER A 63 -6.39 0.59 1.33
N PHE A 64 -5.80 -0.25 2.18
CA PHE A 64 -6.45 -1.26 2.98
C PHE A 64 -5.66 -1.46 4.28
N ASP A 65 -6.37 -1.47 5.41
CA ASP A 65 -5.80 -1.66 6.74
C ASP A 65 -5.69 -3.13 7.18
N GLY A 66 -6.09 -4.08 6.33
CA GLY A 66 -6.10 -5.52 6.66
C GLY A 66 -7.42 -6.01 7.30
N SER A 67 -8.39 -5.13 7.57
CA SER A 67 -9.63 -5.50 8.26
C SER A 67 -10.61 -6.30 7.38
N LYS A 68 -11.25 -7.33 7.94
CA LYS A 68 -12.30 -8.08 7.22
C LYS A 68 -13.45 -7.19 6.74
N ALA A 69 -13.77 -6.13 7.48
CA ALA A 69 -14.81 -5.18 7.10
C ALA A 69 -14.48 -4.45 5.78
N CYS A 70 -13.21 -4.09 5.55
CA CYS A 70 -12.83 -3.42 4.31
C CYS A 70 -12.88 -4.37 3.09
N ILE A 71 -12.66 -5.67 3.28
CA ILE A 71 -12.76 -6.66 2.19
C ILE A 71 -14.19 -6.67 1.60
N ASP A 72 -15.22 -6.59 2.43
CA ASP A 72 -16.61 -6.58 1.95
C ASP A 72 -16.87 -5.35 1.07
N PHE A 73 -16.35 -4.18 1.45
CA PHE A 73 -16.43 -2.97 0.61
C PHE A 73 -15.62 -3.08 -0.69
N ILE A 74 -14.45 -3.74 -0.66
CA ILE A 74 -13.66 -4.00 -1.88
C ILE A 74 -14.43 -4.91 -2.83
N ARG A 75 -15.11 -5.94 -2.32
CA ARG A 75 -15.97 -6.82 -3.12
C ARG A 75 -17.13 -6.04 -3.75
N GLU A 76 -17.80 -5.17 -2.98
CA GLU A 76 -18.88 -4.32 -3.51
C GLU A 76 -18.35 -3.36 -4.60
N ALA A 77 -17.22 -2.70 -4.35
CA ALA A 77 -16.59 -1.84 -5.33
C ALA A 77 -16.20 -2.60 -6.61
N SER A 78 -15.67 -3.82 -6.50
CA SER A 78 -15.29 -4.62 -7.67
C SER A 78 -16.49 -5.00 -8.54
N MET A 79 -17.66 -5.26 -7.94
CA MET A 79 -18.91 -5.49 -8.68
C MET A 79 -19.32 -4.27 -9.51
N ASN A 80 -19.20 -3.06 -8.93
CA ASN A 80 -19.52 -1.79 -9.60
C ASN A 80 -18.50 -1.43 -10.68
N MET A 81 -17.25 -1.88 -10.53
CA MET A 81 -16.11 -1.56 -11.39
C MET A 81 -15.75 -2.67 -12.39
N ARG A 82 -16.57 -3.73 -12.46
CA ARG A 82 -16.26 -5.00 -13.17
C ARG A 82 -15.85 -4.85 -14.64
N GLU A 83 -16.37 -3.86 -15.34
CA GLU A 83 -16.08 -3.63 -16.76
C GLU A 83 -14.68 -3.04 -16.97
N GLY A 84 -14.22 -2.16 -16.06
CA GLY A 84 -12.90 -1.53 -16.13
C GLY A 84 -11.79 -2.34 -15.47
N TYR A 85 -12.15 -3.18 -14.48
CA TYR A 85 -11.20 -3.94 -13.66
C TYR A 85 -11.62 -5.41 -13.54
N PRO A 86 -11.66 -6.14 -14.67
CA PRO A 86 -12.26 -7.46 -14.74
C PRO A 86 -11.48 -8.54 -13.99
N LYS A 87 -10.16 -8.40 -13.79
CA LYS A 87 -9.35 -9.41 -13.09
C LYS A 87 -9.68 -9.46 -11.61
N THR A 88 -9.83 -8.30 -10.95
CA THR A 88 -10.27 -8.27 -9.55
C THR A 88 -11.71 -8.72 -9.41
N PHE A 89 -12.59 -8.36 -10.33
CA PHE A 89 -13.96 -8.87 -10.30
C PHE A 89 -14.00 -10.40 -10.39
N GLN A 90 -13.29 -10.97 -11.36
CA GLN A 90 -13.22 -12.41 -11.57
C GLN A 90 -12.71 -13.14 -10.31
N SER A 91 -11.54 -12.72 -9.81
CA SER A 91 -10.91 -13.31 -8.61
C SER A 91 -11.82 -13.25 -7.37
N LEU A 92 -12.55 -12.15 -7.16
CA LEU A 92 -13.35 -12.01 -5.94
C LEU A 92 -14.74 -12.67 -6.02
N TRP A 93 -15.31 -12.84 -7.21
CA TRP A 93 -16.72 -13.22 -7.37
C TRP A 93 -16.96 -14.51 -8.14
N MET A 94 -16.02 -14.93 -8.98
CA MET A 94 -16.22 -16.03 -9.93
C MET A 94 -15.33 -17.24 -9.62
N ASP A 95 -14.20 -17.01 -8.96
CA ASP A 95 -13.25 -18.03 -8.50
C ASP A 95 -13.52 -18.39 -7.02
#